data_AF-A0A0G0BEQ9-F1
#
_entry.id   AF-A0A0G0BEQ9-F1
#
_cell.length_a   1.000
_cell.length_b   1.000
_cell.length_c   1.000
_cell.angle_alpha   90.00
_cell.angle_beta   90.00
_cell.angle_gamma   90.00
#
_symmetry.space_group_name_H-M   'P 1'
#
loop_
_entity.id
_entity.type
_entity.pdbx_description
1 polymer ?
#
loop_
_entity_poly.entity_id
_entity_poly.type
_entity_poly.pdbx_seq_one_letter_code
_entity_poly.pdbx_strand_id
1 'polypeptide(L)'
;MGYRIFMTESTKNLKKDEVGKMFYKLCLAISKIKKPDEVSDFLSDLLTANEVAMISKRLKVAEMILDSSPYDEIVEKLKVGNGTIARVHEWLNISGEGYRKAVEITKGKDVVREDDYYKRSFTNIKKKYPMYYWPEIVLENIIKNSNKRQKDEIRKVVEQMDKMKEKTDLYKKLKRITKYF
;
A
#
# COMPACT_ATOMS: atom_id res chain seq x y z
N MET A 1 27.00 -16.31 -1.21
CA MET A 1 27.09 -14.92 -1.70
C MET A 1 26.07 -14.09 -0.93
N GLY A 2 26.54 -13.14 -0.11
CA GLY A 2 25.74 -12.49 0.94
C GLY A 2 24.83 -11.38 0.44
N TYR A 3 23.61 -11.34 0.98
CA TYR A 3 22.60 -10.29 0.75
C TYR A 3 23.13 -8.92 1.20
N ARG A 4 23.28 -7.98 0.26
CA ARG A 4 23.62 -6.57 0.54
C ARG A 4 22.33 -5.78 0.71
N ILE A 5 21.80 -5.77 1.93
CA ILE A 5 20.68 -4.91 2.33
C ILE A 5 21.19 -3.46 2.38
N PHE A 6 20.61 -2.58 1.58
CA PHE A 6 20.84 -1.14 1.68
C PHE A 6 20.24 -0.64 3.01
N MET A 7 21.06 -0.48 4.04
CA MET A 7 20.68 0.12 5.33
C MET A 7 20.65 1.64 5.22
N THR A 8 19.55 2.27 5.62
CA THR A 8 19.42 3.72 5.81
C THR A 8 19.99 4.13 7.18
N GLU A 9 20.38 5.40 7.33
CA GLU A 9 21.16 5.94 8.47
C GLU A 9 20.57 5.77 9.88
N SER A 10 19.34 5.29 10.01
CA SER A 10 18.69 5.06 11.31
C SER A 10 19.18 3.80 12.05
N THR A 11 20.01 2.94 11.41
CA THR A 11 20.52 1.68 11.99
C THR A 11 21.90 1.82 12.65
N LYS A 12 22.35 3.03 13.01
CA LYS A 12 23.75 3.28 13.44
C LYS A 12 24.22 2.56 14.72
N ASN A 13 23.42 1.73 15.41
CA ASN A 13 23.81 1.03 16.65
C ASN A 13 23.47 -0.47 16.77
N LEU A 14 23.05 -1.15 15.69
CA LEU A 14 22.75 -2.60 15.76
C LEU A 14 23.83 -3.44 15.09
N LYS A 15 24.29 -4.49 15.76
CA LYS A 15 25.25 -5.44 15.16
C LYS A 15 24.58 -6.13 13.96
N LYS A 16 25.31 -6.25 12.84
CA LYS A 16 24.81 -6.84 11.59
C LYS A 16 24.17 -8.23 11.80
N ASP A 17 24.70 -9.02 12.73
CA ASP A 17 24.20 -10.36 13.07
C ASP A 17 22.81 -10.34 13.73
N GLU A 18 22.49 -9.31 14.49
CA GLU A 18 21.18 -9.16 15.13
C GLU A 18 20.10 -8.81 14.12
N VAL A 19 20.41 -7.92 13.18
CA VAL A 19 19.50 -7.57 12.07
C VAL A 19 19.19 -8.80 11.22
N GLY A 20 20.20 -9.64 10.94
CA GLY A 20 20.00 -10.90 10.23
C GLY A 20 19.05 -11.87 10.96
N LYS A 21 19.20 -12.02 12.27
CA LYS A 21 18.30 -12.84 13.10
C LYS A 21 16.86 -12.31 13.11
N MET A 22 16.69 -10.99 13.22
CA MET A 22 15.37 -10.34 13.16
C MET A 22 14.71 -10.54 11.80
N PHE A 23 15.46 -10.36 10.72
CA PHE A 23 14.97 -10.58 9.36
C PHE A 23 14.53 -12.03 9.14
N TYR A 24 15.35 -13.01 9.57
CA TYR A 24 14.99 -14.41 9.47
C TYR A 24 13.73 -14.74 10.28
N LYS A 25 13.56 -14.17 11.47
CA LYS A 25 12.34 -14.32 12.28
C LYS A 25 11.11 -13.78 11.56
N LEU A 26 11.22 -12.64 10.86
CA LEU A 26 10.15 -12.10 10.03
C LEU A 26 9.79 -13.05 8.88
N CYS A 27 10.78 -13.56 8.15
CA CYS A 27 10.57 -14.56 7.10
C CYS A 27 9.87 -15.81 7.63
N LEU A 28 10.30 -16.30 8.80
CA LEU A 28 9.70 -17.46 9.45
C LEU A 28 8.23 -17.18 9.81
N ALA A 29 7.92 -16.03 10.40
CA ALA A 29 6.55 -15.66 10.74
C ALA A 29 5.64 -15.65 9.50
N ILE A 30 6.07 -14.97 8.42
CA ILE A 30 5.32 -14.93 7.15
C ILE A 30 5.14 -16.35 6.58
N SER A 31 6.17 -17.20 6.62
CA SER A 31 6.10 -18.56 6.06
C SER A 31 5.16 -19.52 6.82
N LYS A 32 4.85 -19.23 8.08
CA LYS A 32 4.01 -20.10 8.94
C LYS A 32 2.53 -19.76 8.85
N ILE A 33 2.18 -18.56 8.42
CA ILE A 33 0.80 -18.16 8.18
C ILE A 33 0.33 -18.82 6.88
N LYS A 34 -0.67 -19.69 6.96
CA LYS A 34 -1.12 -20.51 5.81
C LYS A 34 -2.21 -19.85 4.98
N LYS A 35 -2.98 -18.94 5.58
CA LYS A 35 -4.13 -18.31 4.91
C LYS A 35 -3.76 -16.90 4.42
N PRO A 36 -4.08 -16.55 3.16
CA PRO A 36 -3.87 -15.20 2.64
C PRO A 36 -4.50 -14.09 3.49
N ASP A 37 -5.69 -14.33 4.08
CA ASP A 37 -6.35 -13.38 5.00
C ASP A 37 -5.48 -13.02 6.21
N GLU A 38 -4.94 -14.04 6.87
CA GLU A 38 -4.11 -13.87 8.07
C GLU A 38 -2.79 -13.17 7.72
N VAL A 39 -2.23 -13.41 6.52
CA VAL A 39 -1.07 -12.67 6.01
C VAL A 39 -1.44 -11.21 5.76
N SER A 40 -2.63 -10.96 5.23
CA SER A 40 -3.13 -9.62 4.96
C SER A 40 -3.30 -8.80 6.24
N ASP A 41 -3.87 -9.40 7.28
CA ASP A 41 -4.00 -8.76 8.60
C ASP A 41 -2.63 -8.44 9.20
N PHE A 42 -1.71 -9.41 9.16
CA PHE A 42 -0.34 -9.20 9.63
C PHE A 42 0.38 -8.06 8.89
N LEU A 43 0.28 -8.01 7.56
CA LEU A 43 0.90 -6.95 6.76
C LEU A 43 0.23 -5.59 7.01
N SER A 44 -1.07 -5.55 7.26
CA SER A 44 -1.78 -4.32 7.66
C SER A 44 -1.34 -3.77 9.01
N ASP A 45 -0.96 -4.64 9.94
CA ASP A 45 -0.44 -4.24 11.24
C ASP A 45 1.02 -3.77 11.17
N LEU A 46 1.80 -4.33 10.24
CA LEU A 46 3.23 -4.07 10.08
C LEU A 46 3.52 -2.85 9.18
N LEU A 47 2.72 -2.65 8.14
CA LEU A 47 2.99 -1.70 7.06
C LEU A 47 1.90 -0.63 6.97
N THR A 48 2.30 0.56 6.55
CA THR A 48 1.34 1.60 6.17
C THR A 48 0.61 1.24 4.88
N ALA A 49 -0.57 1.82 4.67
CA ALA A 49 -1.35 1.65 3.43
C ALA A 49 -0.55 1.99 2.16
N ASN A 50 0.35 2.98 2.24
CA ASN A 50 1.21 3.37 1.12
C ASN A 50 2.30 2.35 0.84
N GLU A 51 2.91 1.77 1.87
CA GLU A 51 3.92 0.72 1.73
C GLU A 51 3.32 -0.57 1.16
N VAL A 52 2.15 -0.97 1.66
CA VAL A 52 1.39 -2.10 1.09
C VAL A 52 1.14 -1.85 -0.39
N ALA A 53 0.57 -0.70 -0.76
CA ALA A 53 0.31 -0.36 -2.15
C ALA A 53 1.60 -0.36 -3.00
N MET A 54 2.70 0.17 -2.48
CA MET A 54 3.98 0.22 -3.18
C MET A 54 4.54 -1.18 -3.44
N ILE A 55 4.54 -2.06 -2.43
CA ILE A 55 5.08 -3.42 -2.53
C ILE A 55 4.19 -4.28 -3.44
N SER A 56 2.85 -4.17 -3.32
CA SER A 56 1.91 -4.86 -4.20
C SER A 56 2.10 -4.46 -5.67
N LYS A 57 2.25 -3.15 -5.95
CA LYS A 57 2.55 -2.67 -7.30
C LYS A 57 3.87 -3.22 -7.82
N ARG A 58 4.92 -3.29 -7.00
CA ARG A 58 6.21 -3.86 -7.42
C ARG A 58 6.10 -5.34 -7.80
N LEU A 59 5.33 -6.13 -7.04
CA LEU A 59 5.06 -7.52 -7.40
C LEU A 59 4.32 -7.63 -8.74
N LYS A 60 3.28 -6.81 -8.95
CA LYS A 60 2.53 -6.80 -10.22
C LYS A 60 3.37 -6.30 -11.40
N VAL A 61 4.25 -5.32 -11.19
CA VAL A 61 5.26 -4.90 -12.18
C VAL A 61 6.15 -6.08 -12.55
N ALA A 62 6.65 -6.83 -11.57
CA ALA A 62 7.51 -7.99 -11.82
C ALA A 62 6.78 -9.07 -12.64
N GLU A 63 5.53 -9.36 -12.30
CA GLU A 63 4.66 -10.26 -13.07
C GLU A 63 4.51 -9.81 -14.52
N MET A 64 4.13 -8.53 -14.75
CA MET A 64 3.95 -8.00 -16.10
C MET A 64 5.24 -8.02 -16.93
N ILE A 65 6.41 -7.76 -16.30
CA ILE A 65 7.72 -7.88 -16.97
C ILE A 65 7.98 -9.33 -17.37
N LEU A 66 7.70 -10.29 -16.48
CA LEU A 66 7.88 -11.72 -16.76
C LEU A 66 6.93 -12.22 -17.86
N ASP A 67 5.75 -11.61 -17.97
CA ASP A 67 4.80 -11.83 -19.07
C ASP A 67 5.08 -10.97 -20.30
N SER A 68 6.26 -10.32 -20.39
CA SER A 68 6.71 -9.53 -21.54
C SER A 68 5.82 -8.34 -21.91
N SER A 69 5.11 -7.77 -20.93
CA SER A 69 4.31 -6.56 -21.14
C SER A 69 5.18 -5.33 -21.43
N PRO A 70 4.80 -4.45 -22.37
CA PRO A 70 5.53 -3.21 -22.64
C PRO A 70 5.45 -2.22 -21.47
N TYR A 71 6.49 -1.39 -21.33
CA TYR A 71 6.60 -0.45 -20.19
C TYR A 71 5.44 0.54 -20.12
N ASP A 72 4.98 1.05 -21.27
CA ASP A 72 3.88 2.02 -21.32
C ASP A 72 2.57 1.44 -20.77
N GLU A 73 2.31 0.15 -21.05
CA GLU A 73 1.15 -0.55 -20.50
C GLU A 73 1.26 -0.71 -18.97
N ILE A 74 2.46 -1.02 -18.46
CA ILE A 74 2.71 -1.13 -17.02
C ILE A 74 2.49 0.22 -16.33
N VAL A 75 2.99 1.32 -16.92
CA VAL A 75 2.76 2.69 -16.43
C VAL A 75 1.26 2.99 -16.38
N GLU A 76 0.56 2.70 -17.47
CA GLU A 76 -0.87 3.00 -17.60
C GLU A 76 -1.71 2.21 -16.60
N LYS A 77 -1.51 0.89 -16.51
CA LYS A 77 -2.29 0.00 -15.65
C LYS A 77 -2.00 0.23 -14.16
N LEU A 78 -0.72 0.34 -13.78
CA LEU A 78 -0.33 0.36 -12.37
C LEU A 78 -0.12 1.78 -11.82
N LYS A 79 -0.16 2.81 -12.67
CA LYS A 79 0.12 4.21 -12.32
C LYS A 79 1.43 4.32 -11.53
N VAL A 80 2.49 3.76 -12.09
CA VAL A 80 3.86 3.80 -11.57
C VAL A 80 4.77 4.53 -12.56
N GLY A 81 5.81 5.21 -12.07
CA GLY A 81 6.78 5.87 -12.94
C GLY A 81 7.81 4.89 -13.51
N ASN A 82 8.39 5.24 -14.67
CA ASN A 82 9.43 4.46 -15.35
C ASN A 82 10.61 4.05 -14.45
N GLY A 83 11.06 4.95 -13.56
CA GLY A 83 12.14 4.63 -12.62
C GLY A 83 11.80 3.52 -11.62
N THR A 84 10.52 3.27 -11.34
CA THR A 84 10.10 2.12 -10.52
C THR A 84 10.15 0.83 -11.32
N ILE A 85 9.68 0.86 -12.57
CA ILE A 85 9.71 -0.29 -13.48
C ILE A 85 11.16 -0.70 -13.73
N ALA A 86 12.03 0.25 -14.06
CA ALA A 86 13.45 0.00 -14.27
C ALA A 86 14.13 -0.64 -13.05
N ARG A 87 13.83 -0.17 -11.83
CA ARG A 87 14.36 -0.77 -10.60
C ARG A 87 13.88 -2.21 -10.39
N VAL A 88 12.60 -2.49 -10.64
CA VAL A 88 12.07 -3.86 -10.50
C VAL A 88 12.69 -4.78 -11.56
N HIS A 89 12.82 -4.31 -12.79
CA HIS A 89 13.48 -5.06 -13.86
C HIS A 89 14.94 -5.40 -13.50
N GLU A 90 15.68 -4.42 -12.97
CA GLU A 90 17.05 -4.64 -12.50
C GLU A 90 17.12 -5.68 -11.37
N TRP A 91 16.21 -5.61 -10.39
CA TRP A 91 16.16 -6.61 -9.32
C TRP A 91 15.80 -8.00 -9.82
N LEU A 92 14.95 -8.11 -10.85
CA LEU A 92 14.66 -9.38 -11.50
C LEU A 92 15.93 -9.98 -12.12
N ASN A 93 16.78 -9.15 -12.73
CA ASN A 93 18.02 -9.58 -13.38
C ASN A 93 19.13 -9.94 -12.38
N ILE A 94 19.33 -9.15 -11.33
CA ILE A 94 20.39 -9.39 -10.32
C ILE A 94 20.01 -10.52 -9.35
N SER A 95 18.79 -10.52 -8.83
CA SER A 95 18.40 -11.35 -7.68
C SER A 95 16.88 -11.63 -7.67
N GLY A 96 16.34 -12.04 -8.82
CA GLY A 96 14.90 -12.16 -9.07
C GLY A 96 14.25 -13.47 -8.66
N GLU A 97 14.98 -14.44 -8.10
CA GLU A 97 14.44 -15.78 -7.81
C GLU A 97 13.18 -15.73 -6.92
N GLY A 98 13.19 -14.88 -5.90
CA GLY A 98 12.03 -14.69 -5.02
C GLY A 98 10.81 -14.12 -5.76
N TYR A 99 11.02 -13.18 -6.67
CA TYR A 99 9.95 -12.63 -7.51
C TYR A 99 9.38 -13.70 -8.44
N ARG A 100 10.25 -14.44 -9.16
CA ARG A 100 9.82 -15.48 -10.10
C ARG A 100 9.00 -16.55 -9.39
N LYS A 101 9.48 -17.05 -8.24
CA LYS A 101 8.76 -18.04 -7.44
C LYS A 101 7.43 -17.52 -6.92
N ALA A 102 7.39 -16.29 -6.42
CA ALA A 102 6.14 -15.69 -5.93
C ALA A 102 5.11 -15.56 -7.06
N VAL A 103 5.52 -15.00 -8.21
CA VAL A 103 4.68 -14.84 -9.39
C VAL A 103 4.19 -16.18 -9.93
N GLU A 104 5.06 -17.18 -10.03
CA GLU A 104 4.70 -18.53 -10.47
C GLU A 104 3.61 -19.15 -9.59
N ILE A 105 3.74 -19.07 -8.26
CA ILE A 105 2.77 -19.62 -7.30
C ILE A 105 1.40 -18.93 -7.41
N THR A 106 1.39 -17.65 -7.77
CA THR A 106 0.18 -16.82 -7.87
C THR A 106 -0.37 -16.71 -9.30
N LYS A 107 0.33 -17.22 -10.31
CA LYS A 107 -0.08 -17.09 -11.72
C LYS A 107 -1.45 -17.71 -11.94
N GLY A 108 -2.34 -16.97 -12.62
CA GLY A 108 -3.72 -17.39 -12.87
C GLY A 108 -4.65 -17.35 -11.65
N LYS A 109 -4.18 -16.87 -10.49
CA LYS A 109 -4.99 -16.62 -9.30
C LYS A 109 -5.25 -15.13 -9.12
N ASP A 110 -5.79 -14.48 -10.14
CA ASP A 110 -6.34 -13.13 -9.98
C ASP A 110 -7.57 -13.23 -9.07
N VAL A 111 -7.34 -13.17 -7.77
CA VAL A 111 -8.40 -13.21 -6.77
C VAL A 111 -9.08 -11.85 -6.76
N VAL A 112 -10.20 -11.74 -7.47
CA VAL A 112 -11.17 -10.68 -7.21
C VAL A 112 -11.82 -11.00 -5.86
N ARG A 113 -11.26 -10.46 -4.78
CA ARG A 113 -12.06 -10.27 -3.56
C ARG A 113 -12.78 -8.95 -3.73
N GLU A 114 -14.10 -9.01 -3.85
CA GLU A 114 -15.00 -7.85 -3.73
C GLU A 114 -15.02 -7.25 -2.32
N ASP A 115 -14.17 -7.72 -1.41
CA ASP A 115 -14.14 -7.27 -0.04
C ASP A 115 -13.18 -6.11 0.21
N ASP A 116 -13.76 -5.16 0.96
CA ASP A 116 -13.33 -3.83 1.33
C ASP A 116 -12.09 -3.82 2.26
N TYR A 117 -11.00 -4.47 1.84
CA TYR A 117 -9.74 -4.61 2.60
C TYR A 117 -9.25 -3.29 3.19
N TYR A 118 -9.37 -2.21 2.40
CA TYR A 118 -9.10 -0.86 2.87
C TYR A 118 -10.02 -0.44 4.02
N LYS A 119 -11.35 -0.69 3.98
CA LYS A 119 -12.25 -0.32 5.09
C LYS A 119 -11.95 -1.05 6.40
N ARG A 120 -11.60 -2.33 6.37
CA ARG A 120 -11.31 -3.13 7.59
C ARG A 120 -9.99 -2.72 8.25
N SER A 121 -8.95 -2.46 7.45
CA SER A 121 -7.63 -2.05 7.93
C SER A 121 -7.61 -0.60 8.45
N PHE A 122 -8.32 0.33 7.79
CA PHE A 122 -8.42 1.73 8.28
C PHE A 122 -9.16 1.86 9.61
N THR A 123 -10.08 0.93 9.94
CA THR A 123 -10.79 0.98 11.24
C THR A 123 -9.86 0.72 12.42
N ASN A 124 -8.84 -0.13 12.26
CA ASN A 124 -7.89 -0.45 13.32
C ASN A 124 -6.75 0.57 13.41
N ILE A 125 -6.26 1.08 12.28
CA ILE A 125 -5.18 2.07 12.26
C ILE A 125 -5.63 3.40 12.87
N LYS A 126 -6.84 3.89 12.57
CA LYS A 126 -7.39 5.11 13.17
C LYS A 126 -7.62 4.98 14.67
N LYS A 127 -7.96 3.77 15.16
CA LYS A 127 -8.07 3.48 16.60
C LYS A 127 -6.70 3.42 17.28
N LYS A 128 -5.68 2.87 16.61
CA LYS A 128 -4.33 2.70 17.14
C LYS A 128 -3.52 4.00 17.13
N TYR A 129 -3.75 4.89 16.15
CA TYR A 129 -3.07 6.18 16.00
C TYR A 129 -4.07 7.34 15.84
N PRO A 130 -4.95 7.58 16.81
CA PRO A 130 -6.03 8.56 16.68
C PRO A 130 -5.50 9.97 16.41
N MET A 131 -4.34 10.32 16.97
CA MET A 131 -3.73 11.64 16.79
C MET A 131 -3.11 11.87 15.39
N TYR A 132 -2.75 10.81 14.67
CA TYR A 132 -2.23 10.98 13.30
C TYR A 132 -3.37 11.19 12.28
N TYR A 133 -4.56 10.69 12.61
CA TYR A 133 -5.74 10.70 11.75
C TYR A 133 -6.88 11.54 12.32
N TRP A 134 -6.61 12.41 13.30
CA TRP A 134 -7.65 13.17 13.99
C TRP A 134 -8.53 14.01 13.04
N PRO A 135 -8.00 14.65 11.98
CA PRO A 135 -8.84 15.40 11.06
C PRO A 135 -9.84 14.48 10.35
N GLU A 136 -9.36 13.34 9.83
CA GLU A 136 -10.20 12.36 9.14
C GLU A 136 -11.24 11.71 10.08
N ILE A 137 -10.88 11.45 11.34
CA ILE A 137 -11.79 10.88 12.35
C ILE A 137 -12.93 11.87 12.66
N VAL A 138 -12.59 13.14 12.91
CA VAL A 138 -13.57 14.20 13.19
C VAL A 138 -14.52 14.37 12.00
N LEU A 139 -13.97 14.45 10.78
CA LEU A 139 -14.77 14.59 9.57
C LEU A 139 -15.71 13.40 9.34
N GLU A 140 -15.24 12.16 9.52
CA GLU A 140 -16.10 10.98 9.40
C GLU A 140 -17.23 10.98 10.42
N ASN A 141 -16.96 11.40 11.66
CA ASN A 141 -17.99 11.48 12.69
C ASN A 141 -19.02 12.58 12.40
N ILE A 142 -18.56 13.76 11.93
CA ILE A 142 -19.44 14.84 11.49
C ILE A 142 -20.34 14.35 10.36
N ILE A 143 -19.77 13.73 9.31
CA ILE A 143 -20.52 13.26 8.15
C ILE A 143 -21.51 12.15 8.52
N LYS A 144 -21.09 11.17 9.35
CA LYS A 144 -21.97 10.08 9.80
C LYS A 144 -23.20 10.59 10.54
N ASN A 145 -23.03 11.62 11.37
CA ASN A 145 -24.11 12.23 12.14
C ASN A 145 -24.82 13.38 11.41
N SER A 146 -24.42 13.70 10.18
CA SER A 146 -25.02 14.78 9.38
C SER A 146 -26.31 14.33 8.70
N ASN A 147 -27.31 15.22 8.67
CA ASN A 147 -28.53 15.03 7.88
C ASN A 147 -28.28 15.25 6.38
N LYS A 148 -29.29 14.95 5.54
CA LYS A 148 -29.16 15.04 4.07
C LYS A 148 -28.75 16.44 3.60
N ARG A 149 -29.33 17.49 4.19
CA ARG A 149 -29.02 18.89 3.86
C ARG A 149 -27.56 19.24 4.20
N GLN A 150 -27.08 18.85 5.38
CA GLN A 150 -25.71 19.08 5.81
C GLN A 150 -24.70 18.33 4.92
N LYS A 151 -25.02 17.09 4.52
CA LYS A 151 -24.19 16.33 3.58
C LYS A 151 -24.12 17.03 2.21
N ASP A 152 -25.24 17.55 1.71
CA ASP A 152 -25.29 18.29 0.45
C ASP A 152 -24.49 19.60 0.51
N GLU A 153 -24.51 20.31 1.65
CA GLU A 153 -23.69 21.50 1.88
C GLU A 153 -22.19 21.16 1.91
N ILE A 154 -21.81 20.11 2.64
CA ILE A 154 -20.41 19.61 2.65
C ILE A 154 -19.98 19.25 1.23
N ARG A 155 -20.83 18.55 0.46
CA ARG A 155 -20.55 18.18 -0.94
C ARG A 155 -20.28 19.41 -1.81
N LYS A 156 -21.12 20.43 -1.72
CA LYS A 156 -20.96 21.70 -2.47
C LYS A 156 -19.65 22.39 -2.13
N VAL A 157 -19.26 22.42 -0.86
CA VAL A 157 -17.97 23.01 -0.44
C VAL A 157 -16.81 22.24 -1.05
N VAL A 158 -16.84 20.90 -1.04
CA VAL A 158 -15.80 20.08 -1.68
C VAL A 158 -15.74 20.30 -3.19
N GLU A 159 -16.89 20.41 -3.85
CA GLU A 159 -16.98 20.70 -5.30
C GLU A 159 -16.45 22.10 -5.65
N GLN A 160 -16.64 23.08 -4.78
CA GLN A 160 -16.05 24.42 -4.93
C GLN A 160 -14.53 24.41 -4.79
N MET A 161 -14.02 23.66 -3.81
CA MET A 161 -12.58 23.47 -3.60
C MET A 161 -11.92 22.74 -4.78
N ASP A 162 -12.67 21.97 -5.57
CA ASP A 162 -12.18 21.32 -6.78
C ASP A 162 -11.70 22.29 -7.87
N LYS A 163 -12.19 23.54 -7.81
CA LYS A 163 -11.84 24.65 -8.71
C LYS A 163 -10.56 25.39 -8.29
N MET A 164 -10.01 25.10 -7.12
CA MET A 164 -8.76 25.73 -6.66
C MET A 164 -7.54 25.11 -7.37
N LYS A 165 -6.60 25.97 -7.78
CA LYS A 165 -5.38 25.57 -8.50
C LYS A 165 -4.43 24.73 -7.63
N GLU A 166 -4.38 25.01 -6.33
CA GLU A 166 -3.57 24.26 -5.38
C GLU A 166 -4.43 23.31 -4.55
N LYS A 167 -4.09 22.02 -4.62
CA LYS A 167 -4.81 20.94 -3.94
C LYS A 167 -3.90 20.34 -2.88
N THR A 168 -4.08 20.76 -1.63
CA THR A 168 -3.38 20.18 -0.47
C THR A 168 -3.70 18.70 -0.32
N ASP A 169 -2.81 17.94 0.31
CA ASP A 169 -3.03 16.50 0.53
C ASP A 169 -4.27 16.21 1.39
N LEU A 170 -4.61 17.13 2.29
CA LEU A 170 -5.87 17.09 3.05
C LEU A 170 -7.10 17.16 2.13
N TYR A 171 -7.09 18.04 1.12
CA TYR A 171 -8.16 18.16 0.13
C TYR A 171 -8.32 16.87 -0.69
N LYS A 172 -7.22 16.27 -1.15
CA LYS A 172 -7.25 15.00 -1.89
C LYS A 172 -7.84 13.85 -1.07
N LYS A 173 -7.53 13.81 0.24
CA LYS A 173 -8.12 12.84 1.18
C LYS A 173 -9.62 13.12 1.38
N LEU A 174 -10.01 14.38 1.57
CA LEU A 174 -11.39 14.83 1.73
C LEU A 174 -12.27 14.39 0.55
N LYS A 175 -11.78 14.64 -0.68
CA LYS A 175 -12.46 14.27 -1.93
C LYS A 175 -12.67 12.76 -2.09
N ARG A 176 -11.75 11.93 -1.58
CA ARG A 176 -11.94 10.46 -1.59
C ARG A 176 -13.06 10.05 -0.65
N ILE A 177 -13.11 10.64 0.54
CA ILE A 177 -14.10 10.32 1.56
C ILE A 177 -15.51 10.71 1.08
N THR A 178 -15.67 11.87 0.45
CA THR A 178 -16.97 12.32 -0.09
C THR A 178 -17.45 11.56 -1.33
N LYS A 179 -16.59 10.80 -2.02
CA LYS A 179 -16.96 10.04 -3.23
C LYS A 179 -17.75 8.74 -2.92
N TYR A 180 -17.67 8.24 -1.69
CA TYR A 180 -18.32 6.99 -1.26
C TYR A 180 -19.60 7.23 -0.42
N PHE A 181 -20.11 8.46 -0.40
CA PHE A 181 -21.38 8.87 0.21
C PHE A 181 -22.30 9.49 -0.83
#